data_AF-A0A1H8FDP8-F1
#
_entry.id   AF-A0A1H8FDP8-F1
#
_cell.length_a   1.000
_cell.length_b   1.000
_cell.length_c   1.000
_cell.angle_alpha   90.00
_cell.angle_beta   90.00
_cell.angle_gamma   90.00
#
_symmetry.space_group_name_H-M   'P 1'
#
loop_
_entity.id
_entity.type
_entity.pdbx_description
1 polymer ?
#
loop_
_entity_poly.entity_id
_entity_poly.type
_entity_poly.pdbx_seq_one_letter_code
_entity_poly.pdbx_strand_id
1 'polypeptide(L)'
;MLKKTFSILAVLLLSGLLINGITMTQQLKKIHASMEDNIEALEELNQVQAGIIRKNQELTNMLATLDKIDQGLTDTAGKTERTLSLLSTVVDYNADSLRVNDLMVHSSNLSKQQIHTLQSALSQLSPYLTELNQLLKQLSVTAKKDQQHLANILNSTETLNSKTPGVKLK
;
A
#
# COMPACT_ATOMS: atom_id res chain seq x y z
N MET A 1 87.48 89.79 -2.72
CA MET A 1 87.27 88.32 -2.76
C MET A 1 86.04 87.85 -1.98
N LEU A 2 85.68 88.46 -0.84
CA LEU A 2 84.47 88.18 -0.05
C LEU A 2 83.14 88.13 -0.83
N LYS A 3 82.92 89.03 -1.81
CA LYS A 3 81.68 89.01 -2.62
C LYS A 3 81.55 87.77 -3.51
N LYS A 4 82.66 87.21 -4.02
CA LYS A 4 82.61 86.01 -4.89
C LYS A 4 82.33 84.74 -4.09
N THR A 5 82.92 84.61 -2.90
CA THR A 5 82.66 83.48 -2.00
C THR A 5 81.23 83.47 -1.48
N PHE A 6 80.65 84.63 -1.15
CA PHE A 6 79.25 84.71 -0.71
C PHE A 6 78.25 84.34 -1.83
N SER A 7 78.54 84.76 -3.07
CA SER A 7 77.70 84.42 -4.23
C SER A 7 77.75 82.92 -4.55
N ILE A 8 78.91 82.27 -4.39
CA ILE A 8 79.08 80.83 -4.57
C ILE A 8 78.34 80.05 -3.47
N LEU A 9 78.41 80.51 -2.22
CA LEU A 9 77.67 79.91 -1.09
C LEU A 9 76.15 80.04 -1.26
N ALA A 10 75.68 81.19 -1.74
CA ALA A 10 74.26 81.42 -2.01
C ALA A 10 73.73 80.52 -3.14
N VAL A 11 74.50 80.35 -4.22
CA VAL A 11 74.15 79.42 -5.31
C VAL A 11 74.17 77.98 -4.82
N LEU A 12 75.17 77.55 -4.05
CA LEU A 12 75.23 76.21 -3.46
C LEU A 12 74.05 75.92 -2.51
N LEU A 13 73.63 76.90 -1.70
CA LEU A 13 72.46 76.80 -0.83
C LEU A 13 71.17 76.67 -1.65
N LEU A 14 70.99 77.49 -2.70
CA LEU A 14 69.84 77.42 -3.60
C LEU A 14 69.80 76.10 -4.38
N SER A 15 70.95 75.62 -4.86
CA SER A 15 71.06 74.32 -5.54
C SER A 15 70.79 73.16 -4.58
N GLY A 16 71.27 73.22 -3.34
CA GLY A 16 70.97 72.23 -2.30
C GLY A 16 69.48 72.20 -1.92
N LEU A 17 68.84 73.38 -1.82
CA LEU A 17 67.39 73.50 -1.58
C LEU A 17 66.57 72.98 -2.77
N LEU A 18 66.99 73.25 -4.01
CA LEU A 18 66.34 72.73 -5.22
C LEU A 18 66.49 71.21 -5.34
N ILE A 19 67.66 70.65 -5.06
CA ILE A 19 67.87 69.20 -5.08
C ILE A 19 67.03 68.53 -3.99
N ASN A 20 66.99 69.07 -2.77
CA ASN A 20 66.11 68.56 -1.71
C ASN A 20 64.62 68.69 -2.08
N GLY A 21 64.21 69.80 -2.71
CA GLY A 21 62.83 70.01 -3.17
C GLY A 21 62.41 69.03 -4.28
N ILE A 22 63.29 68.77 -5.25
CA ILE A 22 63.05 67.77 -6.31
C ILE A 22 63.02 66.36 -5.72
N THR A 23 63.93 66.04 -4.82
CA THR A 23 63.98 64.72 -4.17
C THR A 23 62.74 64.49 -3.30
N MET A 24 62.31 65.49 -2.54
CA MET A 24 61.07 65.45 -1.75
C MET A 24 59.83 65.35 -2.63
N THR A 25 59.78 66.06 -3.76
CA THR A 25 58.67 65.96 -4.72
C THR A 25 58.62 64.59 -5.40
N GLN A 26 59.77 64.00 -5.72
CA GLN A 26 59.85 62.64 -6.27
C GLN A 26 59.48 61.58 -5.23
N GLN A 27 59.89 61.75 -3.98
CA GLN A 27 59.48 60.88 -2.87
C GLN A 27 57.98 61.00 -2.61
N LEU A 28 57.41 62.21 -2.62
CA LEU A 28 55.97 62.42 -2.49
C LEU A 28 55.19 61.81 -3.66
N LYS A 29 55.68 61.95 -4.91
CA LYS A 29 55.08 61.27 -6.07
C LYS A 29 55.15 59.74 -5.92
N LYS A 30 56.28 59.21 -5.43
CA LYS A 30 56.44 57.77 -5.19
C LYS A 30 55.54 57.27 -4.06
N ILE A 31 55.35 58.07 -3.00
CA ILE A 31 54.42 57.78 -1.91
C ILE A 31 52.98 57.83 -2.41
N HIS A 32 52.62 58.80 -3.26
CA HIS A 32 51.27 58.91 -3.82
C HIS A 32 50.94 57.74 -4.75
N ALA A 33 51.84 57.40 -5.67
CA ALA A 33 51.69 56.22 -6.52
C ALA A 33 51.59 54.93 -5.69
N SER A 34 52.44 54.79 -4.66
CA SER A 34 52.37 53.64 -3.75
C SER A 34 51.10 53.62 -2.88
N MET A 35 50.45 54.76 -2.61
CA MET A 35 49.16 54.80 -1.92
C MET A 35 48.02 54.43 -2.87
N GLU A 36 48.07 54.89 -4.12
CA GLU A 36 47.05 54.58 -5.13
C GLU A 36 47.07 53.10 -5.50
N ASP A 37 48.26 52.51 -5.73
CA ASP A 37 48.42 51.06 -5.94
C ASP A 37 47.91 50.25 -4.74
N ASN A 38 48.09 50.75 -3.51
CA ASN A 38 47.60 50.08 -2.30
C ASN A 38 46.08 50.23 -2.12
N ILE A 39 45.49 51.35 -2.55
CA ILE A 39 44.04 51.55 -2.53
C ILE A 39 43.40 50.62 -3.56
N GLU A 40 43.96 50.52 -4.77
CA GLU A 40 43.51 49.60 -5.81
C GLU A 40 43.62 48.14 -5.33
N ALA A 41 44.75 47.76 -4.71
CA ALA A 41 44.91 46.42 -4.12
C ALA A 41 43.91 46.16 -2.97
N LEU A 42 43.56 47.17 -2.17
CA LEU A 42 42.54 47.05 -1.13
C LEU A 42 41.13 46.91 -1.72
N GLU A 43 40.85 47.60 -2.81
CA GLU A 43 39.58 47.51 -3.53
C GLU A 43 39.41 46.13 -4.18
N GLU A 44 40.45 45.62 -4.83
CA GLU A 44 40.50 44.24 -5.35
C GLU A 44 40.34 43.20 -4.23
N LEU A 45 41.05 43.37 -3.10
CA LEU A 45 40.92 42.47 -1.95
C LEU A 45 39.49 42.48 -1.39
N ASN A 46 38.84 43.63 -1.33
CA ASN A 46 37.47 43.77 -0.84
C ASN A 46 36.47 43.10 -1.80
N GLN A 47 36.70 43.20 -3.12
CA GLN A 47 35.91 42.48 -4.13
C GLN A 47 36.08 40.96 -4.02
N VAL A 48 37.32 40.48 -3.81
CA VAL A 48 37.60 39.06 -3.57
C VAL A 48 36.92 38.59 -2.28
N GLN A 49 36.98 39.36 -1.20
CA GLN A 49 36.29 39.05 0.06
C GLN A 49 34.77 39.01 -0.10
N ALA A 50 34.17 39.97 -0.80
CA ALA A 50 32.75 39.95 -1.13
C ALA A 50 32.38 38.72 -1.97
N GLY A 51 33.25 38.32 -2.90
CA GLY A 51 33.13 37.09 -3.68
C GLY A 51 33.17 35.82 -2.82
N ILE A 52 34.09 35.76 -1.84
CA ILE A 52 34.21 34.65 -0.88
C ILE A 52 32.96 34.59 0.02
N ILE A 53 32.49 35.72 0.53
CA ILE A 53 31.28 35.78 1.37
C ILE A 53 30.07 35.24 0.60
N ARG A 54 29.88 35.67 -0.65
CA ARG A 54 28.80 35.17 -1.51
C ARG A 54 28.91 33.67 -1.77
N LYS A 55 30.11 33.17 -2.09
CA LYS A 55 30.33 31.72 -2.28
C LYS A 55 30.06 30.91 -1.01
N ASN A 56 30.41 31.43 0.17
CA ASN A 56 30.08 30.78 1.44
C ASN A 56 28.56 30.72 1.68
N GLN A 57 27.83 31.75 1.27
CA GLN A 57 26.38 31.77 1.36
C GLN A 57 25.74 30.78 0.37
N GLU A 58 26.27 30.65 -0.85
CA GLU A 58 25.88 29.62 -1.81
C GLU A 58 26.14 28.20 -1.27
N LEU A 59 27.30 27.97 -0.65
CA LEU A 59 27.61 26.69 0.02
C LEU A 59 26.64 26.38 1.16
N THR A 60 26.25 27.38 1.95
CA THR A 60 25.25 27.22 3.01
C THR A 60 23.89 26.80 2.44
N ASN A 61 23.47 27.44 1.34
CA ASN A 61 22.21 27.10 0.67
C ASN A 61 22.26 25.70 0.04
N MET A 62 23.42 25.29 -0.50
CA MET A 62 23.63 23.93 -1.00
C MET A 62 23.52 22.89 0.12
N LEU A 63 24.14 23.14 1.29
CA LEU A 63 24.02 22.24 2.45
C LEU A 63 22.55 22.10 2.89
N ALA A 64 21.81 23.20 2.98
CA ALA A 64 20.38 23.16 3.31
C ALA A 64 19.55 22.39 2.27
N THR A 65 19.96 22.40 1.00
CA THR A 65 19.32 21.62 -0.07
C THR A 65 19.65 20.14 0.06
N LEU A 66 20.89 19.79 0.37
CA LEU A 66 21.31 18.41 0.63
C LEU A 66 20.58 17.81 1.84
N ASP A 67 20.43 18.58 2.93
CA ASP A 67 19.65 18.14 4.10
C ASP A 67 18.19 17.86 3.75
N LYS A 68 17.57 18.70 2.90
CA LYS A 68 16.21 18.45 2.41
C LYS A 68 16.10 17.21 1.53
N ILE A 69 17.11 16.97 0.68
CA ILE A 69 17.18 15.76 -0.15
C ILE A 69 17.32 14.52 0.73
N ASP A 70 18.20 14.56 1.73
CA ASP A 70 18.42 13.45 2.66
C ASP A 70 17.15 13.11 3.48
N GLN A 71 16.45 14.14 3.97
CA GLN A 71 15.14 13.99 4.61
C GLN A 71 14.11 13.38 3.65
N GLY A 72 14.04 13.86 2.40
CA GLY A 72 13.15 13.32 1.38
C GLY A 72 13.45 11.86 1.01
N LEU A 73 14.72 11.47 0.98
CA LEU A 73 15.16 10.10 0.76
C LEU A 73 14.76 9.20 1.95
N THR A 74 14.97 9.67 3.18
CA THR A 74 14.57 8.96 4.40
C THR A 74 13.06 8.73 4.44
N ASP A 75 12.25 9.75 4.15
CA ASP A 75 10.80 9.64 4.07
C ASP A 75 10.35 8.65 2.97
N THR A 76 11.03 8.68 1.83
CA THR A 76 10.73 7.77 0.71
C THR A 76 11.09 6.33 1.06
N ALA A 77 12.21 6.11 1.73
CA ALA A 77 12.61 4.79 2.23
C ALA A 77 11.57 4.25 3.21
N GLY A 78 11.14 5.06 4.20
CA GLY A 78 10.10 4.66 5.15
C GLY A 78 8.76 4.34 4.49
N LYS A 79 8.33 5.12 3.49
CA LYS A 79 7.12 4.81 2.69
C LYS A 79 7.27 3.52 1.89
N THR A 80 8.46 3.25 1.36
CA THR A 80 8.77 2.02 0.60
C THR A 80 8.71 0.81 1.51
N GLU A 81 9.30 0.87 2.71
CA GLU A 81 9.22 -0.20 3.71
C GLU A 81 7.78 -0.50 4.13
N ARG A 82 6.98 0.55 4.39
CA ARG A 82 5.56 0.39 4.70
C ARG A 82 4.79 -0.25 3.56
N THR A 83 5.09 0.14 2.32
CA THR A 83 4.46 -0.45 1.13
C THR A 83 4.83 -1.91 0.97
N LEU A 84 6.09 -2.28 1.20
CA LEU A 84 6.55 -3.67 1.18
C LEU A 84 5.85 -4.51 2.26
N SER A 85 5.70 -3.98 3.47
CA SER A 85 4.95 -4.63 4.54
C SER A 85 3.49 -4.88 4.15
N LEU A 86 2.81 -3.87 3.59
CA LEU A 86 1.43 -4.01 3.09
C LEU A 86 1.32 -5.03 1.95
N LEU A 87 2.28 -5.05 1.02
CA LEU A 87 2.33 -6.05 -0.04
C LEU A 87 2.49 -7.47 0.51
N SER A 88 3.33 -7.67 1.52
CA SER A 88 3.46 -8.96 2.21
C SER A 88 2.12 -9.39 2.80
N THR A 89 1.41 -8.48 3.48
CA THR A 89 0.07 -8.77 4.03
C THR A 89 -0.94 -9.14 2.93
N VAL A 90 -0.90 -8.49 1.77
CA VAL A 90 -1.77 -8.85 0.62
C VAL A 90 -1.43 -10.23 0.08
N VAL A 91 -0.15 -10.61 0.02
CA VAL A 91 0.27 -11.96 -0.38
C VAL A 91 -0.26 -13.00 0.61
N ASP A 92 -0.18 -12.74 1.91
CA ASP A 92 -0.71 -13.64 2.95
C ASP A 92 -2.23 -13.82 2.82
N TYR A 93 -2.98 -12.73 2.61
CA TYR A 93 -4.43 -12.80 2.37
C TYR A 93 -4.79 -13.60 1.10
N ASN A 94 -3.99 -13.49 0.04
CA ASN A 94 -4.18 -14.28 -1.16
C ASN A 94 -3.92 -15.77 -0.91
N ALA A 95 -2.90 -16.12 -0.13
CA ALA A 95 -2.62 -17.50 0.26
C ALA A 95 -3.77 -18.10 1.08
N ASP A 96 -4.31 -17.36 2.04
CA ASP A 96 -5.48 -17.78 2.80
C ASP A 96 -6.73 -17.94 1.93
N SER A 97 -6.95 -17.05 0.98
CA SER A 97 -8.07 -17.12 0.04
C SER A 97 -7.98 -18.36 -0.87
N LEU A 98 -6.77 -18.71 -1.34
CA LEU A 98 -6.54 -19.94 -2.10
C LEU A 98 -6.85 -21.18 -1.25
N ARG A 99 -6.43 -21.20 0.02
CA ARG A 99 -6.74 -22.30 0.94
C ARG A 99 -8.25 -22.46 1.17
N VAL A 100 -8.99 -21.36 1.29
CA VAL A 100 -10.45 -21.40 1.38
C VAL A 100 -11.07 -21.96 0.10
N ASN A 101 -10.58 -21.55 -1.08
CA ASN A 101 -11.04 -22.12 -2.34
C ASN A 101 -10.80 -23.63 -2.43
N ASP A 102 -9.64 -24.13 -2.00
CA ASP A 102 -9.34 -25.56 -1.98
C ASP A 102 -10.30 -26.33 -1.05
N LEU A 103 -10.59 -25.78 0.14
CA LEU A 103 -11.58 -26.34 1.07
C LEU A 103 -13.00 -26.36 0.46
N MET A 104 -13.39 -25.29 -0.24
CA MET A 104 -14.68 -25.24 -0.93
C MET A 104 -14.78 -26.28 -2.06
N VAL A 105 -13.72 -26.46 -2.85
CA VAL A 105 -13.67 -27.48 -3.91
C VAL A 105 -13.77 -28.88 -3.31
N HIS A 106 -13.03 -29.15 -2.24
CA HIS A 106 -13.11 -30.44 -1.54
C HIS A 106 -14.52 -30.69 -1.00
N SER A 107 -15.11 -29.71 -0.30
CA SER A 107 -16.47 -29.81 0.24
C SER A 107 -17.54 -29.98 -0.85
N SER A 108 -17.38 -29.31 -1.99
CA SER A 108 -18.26 -29.44 -3.15
C SER A 108 -18.21 -30.86 -3.75
N ASN A 109 -17.01 -31.42 -3.89
CA ASN A 109 -16.82 -32.79 -4.36
C ASN A 109 -17.44 -33.82 -3.40
N LEU A 110 -17.26 -33.65 -2.08
CA LEU A 110 -17.88 -34.51 -1.07
C LEU A 110 -19.42 -34.41 -1.13
N SER A 111 -19.95 -33.19 -1.24
CA SER A 111 -21.39 -32.97 -1.36
C SER A 111 -21.96 -33.63 -2.61
N LYS A 112 -21.26 -33.55 -3.75
CA LYS A 112 -21.64 -34.23 -4.98
C LYS A 112 -21.70 -35.75 -4.81
N GLN A 113 -20.71 -36.34 -4.14
CA GLN A 113 -20.73 -37.78 -3.82
C GLN A 113 -21.92 -38.15 -2.93
N GLN A 114 -22.18 -37.36 -1.88
CA GLN A 114 -23.33 -37.58 -0.99
C GLN A 114 -24.68 -37.48 -1.71
N ILE A 115 -24.84 -36.50 -2.62
CA ILE A 115 -26.03 -36.36 -3.45
C ILE A 115 -26.22 -37.60 -4.33
N HIS A 116 -25.15 -38.12 -4.95
CA HIS A 116 -25.23 -39.35 -5.73
C HIS A 116 -25.63 -40.55 -4.87
N THR A 117 -25.06 -40.70 -3.67
CA THR A 117 -25.45 -41.76 -2.73
C THR A 117 -26.92 -41.65 -2.32
N LEU A 118 -27.39 -40.45 -2.01
CA LEU A 118 -28.79 -40.20 -1.64
C LEU A 118 -29.73 -40.53 -2.81
N GLN A 119 -29.36 -40.11 -4.02
CA GLN A 119 -30.13 -40.41 -5.23
C GLN A 119 -30.21 -41.92 -5.47
N SER A 120 -29.10 -42.66 -5.32
CA SER A 120 -29.10 -44.12 -5.41
C SER A 120 -29.99 -44.77 -4.35
N ALA A 121 -29.93 -44.31 -3.10
CA ALA A 121 -30.78 -44.82 -2.03
C ALA A 121 -32.27 -44.56 -2.31
N LEU A 122 -32.62 -43.37 -2.80
CA LEU A 122 -33.98 -43.03 -3.20
C LEU A 122 -34.46 -43.88 -4.38
N SER A 123 -33.62 -44.11 -5.38
CA SER A 123 -33.94 -44.99 -6.51
C SER A 123 -34.15 -46.44 -6.06
N GLN A 124 -33.39 -46.92 -5.09
CA GLN A 124 -33.60 -48.24 -4.48
C GLN A 124 -34.89 -48.31 -3.66
N LEU A 125 -35.36 -47.20 -3.10
CA LEU A 125 -36.62 -47.14 -2.34
C LEU A 125 -37.87 -47.18 -3.23
N SER A 126 -37.78 -46.65 -4.45
CA SER A 126 -38.87 -46.56 -5.41
C SER A 126 -39.63 -47.88 -5.68
N PRO A 127 -38.98 -49.04 -5.90
CA PRO A 127 -39.69 -50.30 -6.10
C PRO A 127 -40.48 -50.72 -4.86
N TYR A 128 -39.93 -50.55 -3.65
CA TYR A 128 -40.63 -50.89 -2.41
C TYR A 128 -41.88 -50.02 -2.18
N LEU A 129 -41.82 -48.73 -2.51
CA LEU A 129 -42.99 -47.86 -2.46
C LEU A 129 -44.07 -48.27 -3.47
N THR A 130 -43.65 -48.77 -4.64
CA THR A 130 -44.56 -49.27 -5.68
C THR A 130 -45.23 -50.57 -5.22
N GLU A 131 -44.46 -51.50 -4.65
CA GLU A 131 -44.95 -52.76 -4.10
C GLU A 131 -45.90 -52.52 -2.91
N LEU A 132 -45.57 -51.60 -2.01
CA LEU A 132 -46.44 -51.20 -0.90
C LEU A 132 -47.79 -50.68 -1.40
N ASN A 133 -47.78 -49.80 -2.41
CA ASN A 133 -49.01 -49.30 -3.02
C ASN A 133 -49.84 -50.43 -3.66
N GLN A 134 -49.18 -51.41 -4.27
CA GLN A 134 -49.83 -52.58 -4.86
C GLN A 134 -50.46 -53.49 -3.79
N LEU A 135 -49.75 -53.73 -2.68
CA LEU A 135 -50.28 -54.45 -1.52
C LEU A 135 -51.47 -53.73 -0.88
N LEU A 136 -51.41 -52.40 -0.74
CA LEU A 136 -52.53 -51.60 -0.23
C LEU A 136 -53.76 -51.69 -1.15
N LYS A 137 -53.57 -51.68 -2.47
CA LYS A 137 -54.67 -51.89 -3.43
C LYS A 137 -55.27 -53.29 -3.30
N GLN A 138 -54.44 -54.33 -3.17
CA GLN A 138 -54.91 -55.70 -2.97
C GLN A 138 -55.68 -55.84 -1.66
N LEU A 139 -55.17 -55.26 -0.56
CA LEU A 139 -55.84 -55.26 0.73
C LEU A 139 -57.23 -54.61 0.66
N SER A 140 -57.36 -53.48 -0.04
CA SER A 140 -58.64 -52.81 -0.25
C SER A 140 -59.65 -53.69 -1.02
N VAL A 141 -59.20 -54.39 -2.06
CA VAL A 141 -60.04 -55.34 -2.81
C VAL A 141 -60.48 -56.51 -1.94
N THR A 142 -59.55 -57.10 -1.17
CA THR A 142 -59.86 -58.21 -0.26
C THR A 142 -60.84 -57.78 0.82
N ALA A 143 -60.62 -56.62 1.46
CA ALA A 143 -61.54 -56.09 2.47
C ALA A 143 -62.96 -55.88 1.92
N LYS A 144 -63.09 -55.39 0.69
CA LYS A 144 -64.40 -55.26 0.02
C LYS A 144 -65.05 -56.61 -0.24
N LYS A 145 -64.29 -57.61 -0.65
CA LYS A 145 -64.78 -58.98 -0.86
C LYS A 145 -65.22 -59.63 0.46
N ASP A 146 -64.46 -59.45 1.53
CA ASP A 146 -64.81 -59.94 2.86
C ASP A 146 -66.08 -59.28 3.39
N GLN A 147 -66.24 -57.96 3.20
CA GLN A 147 -67.48 -57.27 3.52
C GLN A 147 -68.69 -57.87 2.78
N GLN A 148 -68.55 -58.18 1.49
CA GLN A 148 -69.60 -58.83 0.70
C GLN A 148 -69.89 -60.26 1.20
N HIS A 149 -68.85 -61.04 1.51
CA HIS A 149 -69.02 -62.38 2.06
C HIS A 149 -69.75 -62.36 3.41
N LEU A 150 -69.38 -61.44 4.31
CA LEU A 150 -70.05 -61.28 5.60
C LEU A 150 -71.52 -60.86 5.43
N ALA A 151 -71.82 -59.95 4.52
CA ALA A 151 -73.21 -59.58 4.20
C ALA A 151 -74.02 -60.76 3.66
N ASN A 152 -73.42 -61.59 2.80
CA ASN A 152 -74.06 -62.80 2.26
C ASN A 152 -74.29 -63.86 3.34
N ILE A 153 -73.32 -64.06 4.25
CA ILE A 153 -73.46 -64.97 5.40
C ILE A 153 -74.58 -64.49 6.33
N LEU A 154 -74.64 -63.20 6.63
CA LEU A 154 -75.70 -62.61 7.45
C LEU A 154 -77.09 -62.88 6.84
N ASN A 155 -77.28 -62.53 5.57
CA ASN A 155 -78.56 -62.74 4.87
C ASN A 155 -78.94 -64.24 4.79
N SER A 156 -77.96 -65.12 4.54
CA SER A 156 -78.18 -66.57 4.55
C SER A 156 -78.59 -67.07 5.93
N THR A 157 -77.99 -66.53 6.99
CA THR A 157 -78.30 -66.87 8.38
C THR A 157 -79.70 -66.39 8.76
N GLU A 158 -80.08 -65.16 8.40
CA GLU A 158 -81.45 -64.64 8.58
C GLU A 158 -82.49 -65.50 7.85
N THR A 159 -82.18 -65.92 6.61
CA THR A 159 -83.02 -66.82 5.83
C THR A 159 -83.16 -68.20 6.48
N LEU A 160 -82.08 -68.79 6.99
CA LEU A 160 -82.13 -70.06 7.71
C LEU A 160 -82.91 -69.94 9.01
N ASN A 161 -82.68 -68.86 9.77
CA ASN A 161 -83.35 -68.61 11.03
C ASN A 161 -84.87 -68.47 10.84
N SER A 162 -85.31 -67.73 9.81
CA SER A 162 -86.74 -67.59 9.48
C SER A 162 -87.42 -68.90 9.04
N LYS A 163 -86.65 -69.86 8.53
CA LYS A 163 -87.15 -71.21 8.13
C LYS A 163 -87.05 -72.25 9.25
N THR A 164 -86.42 -71.93 10.37
CA THR A 164 -86.26 -72.85 11.49
C THR A 164 -87.41 -72.66 12.49
N PRO A 165 -88.27 -73.67 12.72
CA PRO A 165 -89.43 -73.53 13.61
C PRO A 165 -88.98 -73.21 15.05
N GLY A 166 -89.47 -72.11 15.62
CA GLY A 166 -89.31 -71.76 17.03
C GLY A 166 -88.20 -70.74 17.37
N VAL A 167 -87.34 -70.35 16.42
CA VAL A 167 -86.28 -69.35 16.69
C VAL A 167 -86.69 -67.98 16.13
N LYS A 168 -87.34 -67.16 16.96
CA LYS A 168 -87.48 -65.72 16.68
C LYS A 168 -86.35 -64.98 17.39
N LEU A 169 -85.28 -64.65 16.66
CA LEU A 169 -84.36 -63.62 17.12
C LEU A 169 -85.00 -62.27 16.78
N LYS A 170 -85.34 -61.51 17.82
CA LYS A 170 -85.76 -60.11 17.72
C LYS A 170 -84.58 -59.23 17.32
#